data_AF-A0A2V6PT64-F1
#
_entry.id   AF-A0A2V6PT64-F1
#
_cell.length_a   1.000
_cell.length_b   1.000
_cell.length_c   1.000
_cell.angle_alpha   90.00
_cell.angle_beta   90.00
_cell.angle_gamma   90.00
#
_symmetry.space_group_name_H-M   'P 1'
#
loop_
_entity.id
_entity.type
_entity.pdbx_description
1 polymer ?
#
loop_
_entity_poly.entity_id
_entity_poly.type
_entity_poly.pdbx_seq_one_letter_code
_entity_poly.pdbx_strand_id
1 'polypeptide(L)'
;MEHVPRRDRVPLRYAADRRSLFVLGALTVLFIVEWSGVARHPGLLAATCVLAFVACVVKHNHVHCSTFTRRRWNAVFGVLLSLLTGHPTTAIITAHNVRHHGHNQSTLDWVRCSVVGFRWNWMNLLAFPFVAVARMRRERASDLRVWRRARPALYRQAVAERVALYGVMAPLFALDWKATLVYLVGPWLFGQWGIVTINLLQHQGCDPATPWNHSRNVTGHVVNWLLLNNGFHTAHHVWPSVHWSLLPEVHRTSVVPYMRPELEHRSLIAACWHQFVKAPRAAPVEAR
;
A
#
# COMPACT_ATOMS: atom_id res chain seq x y z
N MET A 1 -35.37 -8.53 -34.21
CA MET A 1 -34.86 -8.15 -32.87
C MET A 1 -33.37 -7.89 -33.01
N GLU A 2 -32.99 -6.62 -33.12
CA GLU A 2 -31.59 -6.20 -33.23
C GLU A 2 -30.78 -6.64 -32.02
N HIS A 3 -29.67 -7.33 -32.28
CA HIS A 3 -28.65 -7.63 -31.30
C HIS A 3 -27.94 -6.30 -30.96
N VAL A 4 -28.49 -5.54 -30.01
CA VAL A 4 -27.81 -4.36 -29.47
C VAL A 4 -26.51 -4.87 -28.81
N PRO A 5 -25.31 -4.53 -29.32
CA PRO A 5 -24.08 -4.94 -28.69
C PRO A 5 -24.06 -4.34 -27.29
N ARG A 6 -23.98 -5.19 -26.26
CA ARG A 6 -23.83 -4.74 -24.87
C ARG A 6 -22.61 -3.82 -24.84
N ARG A 7 -22.84 -2.50 -24.70
CA ARG A 7 -21.80 -1.48 -24.49
C ARG A 7 -20.72 -2.06 -23.58
N ASP A 8 -19.48 -2.06 -24.07
CA ASP A 8 -18.30 -2.56 -23.36
C ASP A 8 -18.19 -1.92 -21.97
N ARG A 9 -18.81 -2.55 -20.97
CA ARG A 9 -18.66 -2.15 -19.58
C ARG A 9 -17.24 -2.49 -19.16
N VAL A 10 -16.54 -1.52 -18.58
CA VAL A 10 -15.23 -1.73 -17.94
C VAL A 10 -15.30 -3.00 -17.08
N PRO A 11 -14.43 -4.00 -17.31
CA PRO A 11 -14.60 -5.36 -16.77
C PRO A 11 -14.09 -5.46 -15.32
N LEU A 12 -14.63 -4.63 -14.43
CA LEU A 12 -14.33 -4.65 -13.00
C LEU A 12 -14.73 -6.00 -12.39
N ARG A 13 -13.87 -6.55 -11.53
CA ARG A 13 -14.17 -7.76 -10.75
C ARG A 13 -15.20 -7.45 -9.67
N TYR A 14 -15.07 -6.30 -9.02
CA TYR A 14 -16.02 -5.79 -8.03
C TYR A 14 -16.42 -4.36 -8.36
N ALA A 15 -17.72 -4.04 -8.28
CA ALA A 15 -18.20 -2.67 -8.53
C ALA A 15 -17.61 -1.64 -7.54
N ALA A 16 -17.21 -2.08 -6.36
CA ALA A 16 -16.56 -1.26 -5.34
C ALA A 16 -15.27 -0.59 -5.82
N ASP A 17 -14.53 -1.20 -6.77
CA ASP A 17 -13.31 -0.63 -7.35
C ASP A 17 -13.55 0.65 -8.18
N ARG A 18 -14.80 1.05 -8.43
CA ARG A 18 -15.10 2.41 -8.90
C ARG A 18 -14.49 3.47 -7.98
N ARG A 19 -14.40 3.20 -6.67
CA ARG A 19 -13.74 4.09 -5.71
C ARG A 19 -12.25 4.16 -5.94
N SER A 20 -11.61 3.01 -6.14
CA SER A 20 -10.19 2.92 -6.53
C SER A 20 -9.92 3.76 -7.78
N LEU A 21 -10.74 3.60 -8.83
CA LEU A 21 -10.60 4.37 -10.07
C LEU A 21 -10.85 5.87 -9.90
N PHE A 22 -11.84 6.27 -9.09
CA PHE A 22 -12.10 7.67 -8.78
C PHE A 22 -10.90 8.34 -8.10
N VAL A 23 -10.32 7.69 -7.08
CA VAL A 23 -9.15 8.21 -6.38
C VAL A 23 -7.96 8.38 -7.33
N LEU A 24 -7.68 7.38 -8.17
CA LEU A 24 -6.58 7.46 -9.15
C LEU A 24 -6.83 8.53 -10.20
N GLY A 25 -8.08 8.71 -10.65
CA GLY A 25 -8.47 9.79 -11.53
C GLY A 25 -8.23 11.17 -10.91
N ALA A 26 -8.69 11.38 -9.67
CA ALA A 26 -8.47 12.63 -8.93
C ALA A 26 -6.98 12.92 -8.72
N LEU A 27 -6.18 11.91 -8.35
CA LEU A 27 -4.72 12.05 -8.23
C LEU A 27 -4.08 12.45 -9.57
N THR A 28 -4.52 11.84 -10.67
CA THR A 28 -4.02 12.16 -12.02
C THR A 28 -4.30 13.62 -12.39
N VAL A 29 -5.51 14.10 -12.09
CA VAL A 29 -5.88 15.51 -12.31
C VAL A 29 -5.00 16.43 -11.48
N LEU A 30 -4.79 16.14 -10.19
CA LEU A 30 -3.93 16.96 -9.33
C LEU A 30 -2.48 16.99 -9.83
N PHE A 31 -1.92 15.84 -10.22
CA PHE A 31 -0.59 15.78 -10.82
C PHE A 31 -0.49 16.65 -12.07
N ILE A 32 -1.47 16.62 -12.97
CA ILE A 32 -1.46 17.45 -14.19
C ILE A 32 -1.57 18.94 -13.83
N VAL A 33 -2.52 19.30 -12.96
CA VAL A 33 -2.79 20.70 -12.58
C VAL A 33 -1.59 21.34 -11.88
N GLU A 34 -1.00 20.65 -10.91
CA GLU A 34 0.12 21.18 -10.13
C GLU A 34 1.42 21.17 -10.93
N TRP A 35 1.68 20.11 -11.70
CA TRP A 35 2.89 20.02 -12.53
C TRP A 35 2.89 21.08 -13.63
N SER A 36 1.78 21.23 -14.37
CA SER A 36 1.63 22.25 -15.43
C SER A 36 1.65 23.69 -14.93
N GLY A 37 1.45 23.90 -13.63
CA GLY A 37 1.38 25.24 -13.03
C GLY A 37 0.04 25.94 -13.16
N VAL A 38 -1.00 25.24 -13.65
CA VAL A 38 -2.38 25.77 -13.72
C VAL A 38 -2.87 26.23 -12.34
N ALA A 39 -2.60 25.43 -11.29
CA ALA A 39 -2.81 25.83 -9.92
C ALA A 39 -1.80 25.15 -9.01
N ARG A 40 -1.16 25.92 -8.14
CA ARG A 40 -0.21 25.42 -7.13
C ARG A 40 -0.58 26.06 -5.79
N HIS A 41 -0.89 25.24 -4.80
CA HIS A 41 -1.23 25.70 -3.46
C HIS A 41 -0.83 24.63 -2.43
N PRO A 42 -0.31 24.98 -1.25
CA PRO A 42 0.09 23.98 -0.25
C PRO A 42 -1.04 23.01 0.13
N GLY A 43 -2.29 23.49 0.16
CA GLY A 43 -3.46 22.63 0.39
C GLY A 43 -3.74 21.63 -0.74
N LEU A 44 -3.46 21.99 -1.99
CA LEU A 44 -3.57 21.05 -3.11
C LEU A 44 -2.47 19.99 -3.01
N LEU A 45 -1.23 20.41 -2.74
CA LEU A 45 -0.11 19.49 -2.56
C LEU A 45 -0.36 18.52 -1.39
N ALA A 46 -0.93 19.00 -0.28
CA ALA A 46 -1.33 18.14 0.83
C ALA A 46 -2.39 17.12 0.42
N ALA A 47 -3.41 17.52 -0.36
CA ALA A 47 -4.40 16.60 -0.90
C ALA A 47 -3.75 15.58 -1.86
N THR A 48 -2.82 16.00 -2.71
CA THR A 48 -2.06 15.14 -3.61
C THR A 48 -1.23 14.11 -2.85
N CYS A 49 -0.57 14.50 -1.77
CA CYS A 49 0.14 13.58 -0.87
C CYS A 49 -0.81 12.53 -0.26
N VAL A 50 -1.98 12.95 0.24
CA VAL A 50 -2.99 12.03 0.78
C VAL A 50 -3.48 11.06 -0.29
N LEU A 51 -3.82 11.55 -1.50
CA LEU A 51 -4.27 10.68 -2.59
C LEU A 51 -3.16 9.77 -3.12
N ALA A 52 -1.90 10.20 -3.11
CA ALA A 52 -0.76 9.36 -3.45
C ALA A 52 -0.57 8.21 -2.43
N PHE A 53 -0.79 8.47 -1.14
CA PHE A 53 -0.85 7.41 -0.13
C PHE A 53 -2.00 6.43 -0.41
N VAL A 54 -3.21 6.93 -0.71
CA VAL A 54 -4.34 6.04 -1.06
C VAL A 54 -4.07 5.27 -2.37
N ALA A 55 -3.37 5.85 -3.34
CA ALA A 55 -2.97 5.15 -4.56
C ALA A 55 -2.01 3.98 -4.28
N CYS A 56 -1.13 4.10 -3.28
CA CYS A 56 -0.36 2.97 -2.76
C CYS A 56 -1.26 1.88 -2.16
N VAL A 57 -2.34 2.25 -1.44
CA VAL A 57 -3.35 1.30 -0.93
C VAL A 57 -4.11 0.62 -2.08
N VAL A 58 -4.49 1.36 -3.13
CA VAL A 58 -5.10 0.77 -4.34
C VAL A 58 -4.16 -0.24 -4.99
N LYS A 59 -2.87 0.11 -5.13
CA LYS A 59 -1.86 -0.79 -5.67
C LYS A 59 -1.72 -2.06 -4.83
N HIS A 60 -1.64 -1.90 -3.52
CA HIS A 60 -1.61 -3.02 -2.57
C HIS A 60 -2.82 -3.95 -2.77
N ASN A 61 -4.03 -3.40 -2.77
CA ASN A 61 -5.26 -4.17 -3.02
C ASN A 61 -5.23 -4.89 -4.37
N HIS A 62 -4.76 -4.24 -5.43
CA HIS A 62 -4.70 -4.81 -6.78
C HIS A 62 -3.78 -6.05 -6.86
N VAL A 63 -2.67 -6.03 -6.13
CA VAL A 63 -1.69 -7.13 -6.11
C VAL A 63 -2.21 -8.33 -5.32
N HIS A 64 -3.11 -8.10 -4.35
CA HIS A 64 -3.79 -9.16 -3.60
C HIS A 64 -4.99 -9.74 -4.33
N CYS A 65 -5.83 -8.86 -4.88
CA CYS A 65 -7.05 -9.21 -5.61
C CYS A 65 -7.13 -8.33 -6.86
N SER A 66 -7.00 -8.94 -8.04
CA SER A 66 -6.99 -8.19 -9.30
C SER A 66 -8.29 -7.43 -9.52
N THR A 67 -8.16 -6.11 -9.71
CA THR A 67 -9.24 -5.13 -9.94
C THR A 67 -10.17 -5.49 -11.10
N PHE A 68 -9.62 -6.04 -12.19
CA PHE A 68 -10.38 -6.43 -13.38
C PHE A 68 -10.45 -7.95 -13.52
N THR A 69 -11.48 -8.43 -14.21
CA THR A 69 -11.60 -9.86 -14.57
C THR A 69 -10.66 -10.24 -15.71
N ARG A 70 -10.34 -9.30 -16.60
CA ARG A 70 -9.50 -9.54 -17.79
C ARG A 70 -8.03 -9.24 -17.53
N ARG A 71 -7.14 -10.18 -17.88
CA ARG A 71 -5.67 -10.06 -17.69
C ARG A 71 -5.05 -8.82 -18.34
N ARG A 72 -5.46 -8.46 -19.57
CA ARG A 72 -4.93 -7.28 -20.27
C ARG A 72 -5.24 -5.98 -19.52
N TRP A 73 -6.44 -5.87 -18.95
CA TRP A 73 -6.83 -4.71 -18.15
C TRP A 73 -6.00 -4.60 -16.87
N ASN A 74 -5.75 -5.72 -16.18
CA ASN A 74 -4.88 -5.73 -15.01
C ASN A 74 -3.42 -5.37 -15.37
N ALA A 75 -2.91 -5.83 -16.52
CA ALA A 75 -1.56 -5.48 -16.97
C ALA A 75 -1.42 -3.97 -17.23
N VAL A 76 -2.37 -3.36 -17.94
CA VAL A 76 -2.40 -1.91 -18.19
C VAL A 76 -2.57 -1.14 -16.87
N PHE A 77 -3.44 -1.61 -15.99
CA PHE A 77 -3.65 -1.00 -14.69
C PHE A 77 -2.41 -1.06 -13.80
N GLY A 78 -1.65 -2.16 -13.84
CA GLY A 78 -0.36 -2.27 -13.16
C GLY A 78 0.65 -1.21 -13.63
N VAL A 79 0.67 -0.89 -14.93
CA VAL A 79 1.48 0.21 -15.49
C VAL A 79 0.98 1.56 -14.99
N LEU A 80 -0.33 1.82 -15.04
CA LEU A 80 -0.93 3.07 -14.53
C LEU A 80 -0.61 3.28 -13.04
N LEU A 81 -0.78 2.25 -12.21
CA LEU A 81 -0.43 2.29 -10.80
C LEU A 81 1.06 2.56 -10.59
N SER A 82 1.93 2.04 -11.47
CA SER A 82 3.37 2.29 -11.40
C SER A 82 3.69 3.77 -11.64
N LEU A 83 3.02 4.38 -12.61
CA LEU A 83 3.12 5.82 -12.90
C LEU A 83 2.59 6.65 -11.74
N LEU A 84 1.43 6.31 -11.16
CA LEU A 84 0.80 7.15 -10.13
C LEU A 84 1.47 7.07 -8.75
N THR A 85 2.42 6.17 -8.56
CA THR A 85 3.06 5.93 -7.26
C THR A 85 4.59 5.88 -7.32
N GLY A 86 5.18 6.13 -8.49
CA GLY A 86 6.63 6.23 -8.66
C GLY A 86 7.42 4.94 -8.48
N HIS A 87 6.76 3.78 -8.51
CA HIS A 87 7.43 2.49 -8.30
C HIS A 87 6.66 1.36 -8.99
N PRO A 88 7.32 0.40 -9.66
CA PRO A 88 6.62 -0.70 -10.35
C PRO A 88 5.64 -1.43 -9.43
N THR A 89 4.43 -1.70 -9.93
CA THR A 89 3.40 -2.45 -9.20
C THR A 89 3.87 -3.85 -8.87
N THR A 90 4.49 -4.53 -9.83
CA THR A 90 5.08 -5.86 -9.59
C THR A 90 6.15 -5.89 -8.50
N ALA A 91 6.85 -4.77 -8.28
CA ALA A 91 7.95 -4.73 -7.33
C ALA A 91 7.52 -4.77 -5.86
N ILE A 92 6.23 -4.69 -5.53
CA ILE A 92 5.75 -4.94 -4.16
C ILE A 92 5.53 -6.43 -3.88
N ILE A 93 5.38 -7.28 -4.90
CA ILE A 93 4.96 -8.70 -4.74
C ILE A 93 5.90 -9.46 -3.80
N THR A 94 7.22 -9.34 -3.99
CA THR A 94 8.18 -10.07 -3.15
C THR A 94 8.17 -9.52 -1.73
N ALA A 95 8.32 -8.20 -1.56
CA ALA A 95 8.42 -7.60 -0.25
C ALA A 95 7.13 -7.78 0.56
N HIS A 96 5.97 -7.63 -0.09
CA HIS A 96 4.69 -7.61 0.57
C HIS A 96 4.04 -9.00 0.64
N ASN A 97 3.75 -9.63 -0.50
CA ASN A 97 3.01 -10.89 -0.52
C ASN A 97 3.88 -12.08 -0.07
N VAL A 98 5.12 -12.16 -0.56
CA VAL A 98 5.99 -13.32 -0.27
C VAL A 98 6.65 -13.19 1.10
N ARG A 99 7.20 -12.02 1.44
CA ARG A 99 7.90 -11.81 2.71
C ARG A 99 6.95 -11.41 3.82
N HIS A 100 6.31 -10.26 3.71
CA HIS A 100 5.50 -9.72 4.82
C HIS A 100 4.25 -10.56 5.14
N HIS A 101 3.44 -10.97 4.16
CA HIS A 101 2.33 -11.90 4.44
C HIS A 101 2.81 -13.33 4.68
N GLY A 102 3.71 -13.85 3.83
CA GLY A 102 4.15 -15.25 3.91
C GLY A 102 5.04 -15.58 5.11
N HIS A 103 5.70 -14.58 5.70
CA HIS A 103 6.66 -14.75 6.80
C HIS A 103 6.53 -13.64 7.86
N ASN A 104 5.31 -13.16 8.10
CA ASN A 104 4.98 -12.01 8.95
C ASN A 104 5.80 -11.95 10.24
N GLN A 105 6.46 -10.80 10.47
CA GLN A 105 7.31 -10.51 11.62
C GLN A 105 8.51 -11.45 11.87
N SER A 106 8.75 -12.46 11.04
CA SER A 106 9.94 -13.33 11.13
C SER A 106 11.20 -12.64 10.60
N THR A 107 12.36 -13.27 10.74
CA THR A 107 13.63 -12.76 10.18
C THR A 107 13.62 -12.58 8.66
N LEU A 108 12.75 -13.31 7.95
CA LEU A 108 12.56 -13.21 6.50
C LEU A 108 11.65 -12.05 6.08
N ASP A 109 10.91 -11.45 7.02
CA ASP A 109 10.15 -10.21 6.79
C ASP A 109 11.07 -8.99 6.89
N TRP A 110 11.26 -8.32 5.75
CA TRP A 110 12.09 -7.12 5.62
C TRP A 110 11.49 -5.90 6.33
N VAL A 111 10.18 -5.88 6.53
CA VAL A 111 9.44 -4.81 7.20
C VAL A 111 8.90 -5.24 8.56
N ARG A 112 9.51 -6.25 9.20
CA ARG A 112 9.18 -6.60 10.59
C ARG A 112 9.44 -5.42 11.53
N CYS A 113 8.61 -5.26 12.55
CA CYS A 113 8.70 -4.14 13.49
C CYS A 113 9.97 -4.20 14.36
N SER A 114 10.53 -5.39 14.58
CA SER A 114 11.73 -5.59 15.41
C SER A 114 13.03 -5.03 14.85
N VAL A 115 13.02 -4.45 13.64
CA VAL A 115 14.18 -3.71 13.10
C VAL A 115 14.39 -2.35 13.79
N VAL A 116 13.41 -1.87 14.55
CA VAL A 116 13.53 -0.71 15.44
C VAL A 116 13.11 -1.11 16.86
N GLY A 117 13.71 -0.47 17.85
CA GLY A 117 13.51 -0.82 19.26
C GLY A 117 13.90 0.29 20.22
N PHE A 118 13.74 1.55 19.81
CA PHE A 118 14.05 2.72 20.62
C PHE A 118 13.18 2.75 21.89
N ARG A 119 13.74 3.33 22.96
CA ARG A 119 13.04 3.50 24.25
C ARG A 119 11.73 4.26 24.10
N TRP A 120 11.71 5.24 23.19
CA TRP A 120 10.56 6.11 22.95
C TRP A 120 9.91 5.74 21.62
N ASN A 121 8.63 5.36 21.65
CA ASN A 121 7.96 4.80 20.48
C ASN A 121 7.85 5.79 19.30
N TRP A 122 7.78 7.10 19.54
CA TRP A 122 7.81 8.09 18.46
C TRP A 122 9.12 8.06 17.66
N MET A 123 10.24 7.67 18.28
CA MET A 123 11.51 7.48 17.55
C MET A 123 11.45 6.26 16.64
N ASN A 124 10.73 5.19 17.06
CA ASN A 124 10.44 4.05 16.19
C ASN A 124 9.64 4.51 14.97
N LEU A 125 8.59 5.32 15.17
CA LEU A 125 7.78 5.88 14.08
C LEU A 125 8.62 6.69 13.08
N LEU A 126 9.55 7.52 13.58
CA LEU A 126 10.42 8.34 12.73
C LEU A 126 11.45 7.50 11.97
N ALA A 127 12.08 6.53 12.63
CA ALA A 127 13.20 5.77 12.06
C ALA A 127 12.77 4.59 11.18
N PHE A 128 11.65 3.95 11.51
CA PHE A 128 11.20 2.70 10.90
C PHE A 128 11.18 2.68 9.38
N PRO A 129 10.54 3.62 8.66
CA PRO A 129 10.48 3.56 7.20
C PRO A 129 11.87 3.61 6.57
N PHE A 130 12.81 4.38 7.14
CA PHE A 130 14.18 4.48 6.63
C PHE A 130 14.98 3.21 6.90
N VAL A 131 14.91 2.67 8.13
CA VAL A 131 15.62 1.45 8.52
C VAL A 131 15.10 0.24 7.74
N ALA A 132 13.78 0.07 7.66
CA ALA A 132 13.14 -1.03 6.94
C ALA A 132 13.46 -0.99 5.44
N VAL A 133 13.38 0.18 4.79
CA VAL A 133 13.72 0.32 3.37
C VAL A 133 15.22 0.12 3.11
N ALA A 134 16.10 0.65 3.96
CA ALA A 134 17.54 0.45 3.83
C ALA A 134 17.91 -1.04 3.96
N ARG A 135 17.33 -1.74 4.94
CA ARG A 135 17.49 -3.19 5.11
C ARG A 135 16.97 -3.94 3.90
N MET A 136 15.73 -3.67 3.48
CA MET A 136 15.13 -4.29 2.30
C MET A 136 16.03 -4.13 1.08
N ARG A 137 16.57 -2.93 0.82
CA ARG A 137 17.47 -2.70 -0.32
C ARG A 137 18.77 -3.51 -0.24
N ARG A 138 19.33 -3.71 0.97
CA ARG A 138 20.56 -4.49 1.18
C ARG A 138 20.32 -6.00 1.01
N GLU A 139 19.20 -6.51 1.52
CA GLU A 139 18.90 -7.95 1.56
C GLU A 139 18.16 -8.44 0.31
N ARG A 140 17.53 -7.55 -0.45
CA ARG A 140 16.70 -7.92 -1.61
C ARG A 140 17.54 -8.35 -2.80
N ALA A 141 17.52 -9.65 -3.06
CA ALA A 141 17.93 -10.21 -4.34
C ALA A 141 17.08 -9.66 -5.50
N SER A 142 17.63 -9.62 -6.71
CA SER A 142 16.90 -9.13 -7.88
C SER A 142 15.80 -10.09 -8.30
N ASP A 143 14.55 -9.69 -8.03
CA ASP A 143 13.36 -10.39 -8.49
C ASP A 143 13.36 -10.58 -10.01
N LEU A 144 13.84 -9.61 -10.78
CA LEU A 144 13.92 -9.75 -12.24
C LEU A 144 14.82 -10.90 -12.68
N ARG A 145 15.96 -11.10 -12.02
CA ARG A 145 16.87 -12.21 -12.36
C ARG A 145 16.18 -13.55 -12.16
N VAL A 146 15.44 -13.70 -11.06
CA VAL A 146 14.68 -14.91 -10.73
C VAL A 146 13.50 -15.09 -11.70
N TRP A 147 12.68 -14.04 -11.89
CA TRP A 147 11.46 -14.10 -12.69
C TRP A 147 11.72 -14.26 -14.18
N ARG A 148 12.88 -13.82 -14.70
CA ARG A 148 13.24 -14.01 -16.12
C ARG A 148 13.12 -15.47 -16.56
N ARG A 149 13.47 -16.41 -15.68
CA ARG A 149 13.35 -17.85 -15.91
C ARG A 149 12.08 -18.43 -15.27
N ALA A 150 11.85 -18.15 -13.99
CA ALA A 150 10.80 -18.83 -13.22
C ALA A 150 9.37 -18.28 -13.46
N ARG A 151 9.24 -17.01 -13.86
CA ARG A 151 7.93 -16.33 -14.02
C ARG A 151 7.97 -15.34 -15.20
N PRO A 152 8.16 -15.80 -16.45
CA PRO A 152 8.47 -14.93 -17.58
C PRO A 152 7.37 -13.91 -17.90
N ALA A 153 6.10 -14.25 -17.64
CA ALA A 153 4.99 -13.30 -17.77
C ALA A 153 5.10 -12.13 -16.77
N LEU A 154 5.44 -12.43 -15.51
CA LEU A 154 5.63 -11.42 -14.47
C LEU A 154 6.88 -10.58 -14.74
N TYR A 155 7.95 -11.20 -15.23
CA TYR A 155 9.15 -10.50 -15.69
C TYR A 155 8.82 -9.47 -16.78
N ARG A 156 8.09 -9.87 -17.84
CA ARG A 156 7.69 -8.94 -18.91
C ARG A 156 6.85 -7.78 -18.39
N GLN A 157 5.91 -8.06 -17.48
CA GLN A 157 5.12 -7.02 -16.83
C GLN A 157 6.01 -6.04 -16.03
N ALA A 158 6.93 -6.56 -15.22
CA ALA A 158 7.84 -5.74 -14.42
C ALA A 158 8.78 -4.89 -15.28
N VAL A 159 9.21 -5.40 -16.44
CA VAL A 159 9.99 -4.62 -17.42
C VAL A 159 9.12 -3.54 -18.05
N ALA A 160 7.90 -3.87 -18.49
CA ALA A 160 6.98 -2.89 -19.09
C ALA A 160 6.65 -1.74 -18.12
N GLU A 161 6.37 -2.05 -16.85
CA GLU A 161 6.13 -1.06 -15.80
C GLU A 161 7.32 -0.11 -15.60
N ARG A 162 8.56 -0.64 -15.61
CA ARG A 162 9.79 0.16 -15.47
C ARG A 162 10.06 1.03 -16.69
N VAL A 163 9.91 0.45 -17.90
CA VAL A 163 10.11 1.18 -19.16
C VAL A 163 9.10 2.31 -19.26
N ALA A 164 7.82 2.06 -18.96
CA ALA A 164 6.81 3.10 -18.93
C ALA A 164 7.11 4.17 -17.88
N LEU A 165 7.46 3.77 -16.64
CA LEU A 165 7.77 4.72 -15.57
C LEU A 165 8.95 5.62 -15.92
N TYR A 166 10.09 5.05 -16.31
CA TYR A 166 11.27 5.84 -16.64
C TYR A 166 11.11 6.61 -17.96
N GLY A 167 10.41 6.01 -18.94
CA GLY A 167 10.10 6.65 -20.22
C GLY A 167 9.18 7.86 -20.09
N VAL A 168 8.26 7.86 -19.12
CA VAL A 168 7.43 9.05 -18.79
C VAL A 168 8.19 10.02 -17.91
N MET A 169 8.98 9.56 -16.94
CA MET A 169 9.69 10.45 -16.02
C MET A 169 10.84 11.21 -16.66
N ALA A 170 11.60 10.59 -17.57
CA ALA A 170 12.72 11.24 -18.26
C ALA A 170 12.31 12.56 -18.97
N PRO A 171 11.27 12.60 -19.82
CA PRO A 171 10.84 13.85 -20.44
C PRO A 171 10.25 14.83 -19.42
N LEU A 172 9.51 14.39 -18.39
CA LEU A 172 9.00 15.31 -17.36
C LEU A 172 10.13 16.02 -16.62
N PHE A 173 11.19 15.28 -16.26
CA PHE A 173 12.40 15.86 -15.68
C PHE A 173 13.14 16.79 -16.64
N ALA A 174 13.21 16.45 -17.93
CA ALA A 174 13.85 17.30 -18.93
C ALA A 174 13.08 18.62 -19.15
N LEU A 175 11.75 18.59 -19.07
CA LEU A 175 10.89 19.76 -19.24
C LEU A 175 10.87 20.66 -18.01
N ASP A 176 10.63 20.10 -16.82
CA ASP A 176 10.64 20.84 -15.56
C ASP A 176 11.00 19.91 -14.40
N TRP A 177 12.29 19.81 -14.09
CA TRP A 177 12.78 18.98 -13.01
C TRP A 177 12.28 19.43 -11.63
N LYS A 178 12.07 20.74 -11.42
CA LYS A 178 11.62 21.27 -10.12
C LYS A 178 10.16 20.89 -9.88
N ALA A 179 9.29 21.12 -10.86
CA ALA A 179 7.89 20.72 -10.76
C ALA A 179 7.76 19.20 -10.65
N THR A 180 8.57 18.44 -11.39
CA THR A 180 8.60 16.98 -11.31
C THR A 180 8.99 16.49 -9.91
N LEU A 181 10.02 17.09 -9.29
CA LEU A 181 10.42 16.74 -7.93
C LEU A 181 9.34 17.07 -6.90
N VAL A 182 8.77 18.28 -6.95
CA VAL A 182 7.85 18.75 -5.91
C VAL A 182 6.48 18.11 -6.05
N TYR A 183 5.91 18.07 -7.25
CA TYR A 183 4.49 17.72 -7.45
C TYR A 183 4.25 16.27 -7.88
N LEU A 184 5.29 15.53 -8.28
CA LEU A 184 5.18 14.09 -8.57
C LEU A 184 5.98 13.27 -7.56
N VAL A 185 7.31 13.49 -7.50
CA VAL A 185 8.19 12.69 -6.64
C VAL A 185 7.91 12.92 -5.16
N GLY A 186 7.67 14.15 -4.72
CA GLY A 186 7.31 14.49 -3.34
C GLY A 186 6.11 13.68 -2.83
N PRO A 187 4.93 13.78 -3.49
CA PRO A 187 3.77 12.96 -3.15
C PRO A 187 4.01 11.46 -3.21
N TRP A 188 4.79 10.96 -4.18
CA TRP A 188 5.15 9.54 -4.22
C TRP A 188 5.96 9.10 -3.00
N LEU A 189 6.96 9.89 -2.60
CA LEU A 189 7.77 9.62 -1.42
C LEU A 189 6.91 9.66 -0.15
N PHE A 190 5.99 10.61 -0.04
CA PHE A 190 5.02 10.66 1.06
C PHE A 190 4.13 9.42 1.08
N GLY A 191 3.56 9.01 -0.06
CA GLY A 191 2.72 7.83 -0.14
C GLY A 191 3.46 6.53 0.18
N GLN A 192 4.70 6.39 -0.28
CA GLN A 192 5.58 5.27 0.03
C GLN A 192 6.00 5.26 1.51
N TRP A 193 6.31 6.43 2.07
CA TRP A 193 6.58 6.58 3.50
C TRP A 193 5.35 6.17 4.31
N GLY A 194 4.15 6.64 3.96
CA GLY A 194 2.91 6.34 4.67
C GLY A 194 2.60 4.83 4.69
N ILE A 195 2.69 4.16 3.54
CA ILE A 195 2.37 2.71 3.44
C ILE A 195 3.40 1.82 4.14
N VAL A 196 4.66 2.23 4.22
CA VAL A 196 5.65 1.51 5.03
C VAL A 196 5.43 1.80 6.50
N THR A 197 5.22 3.06 6.88
CA THR A 197 5.07 3.45 8.29
C THR A 197 3.82 2.86 8.95
N ILE A 198 2.69 2.74 8.23
CA ILE A 198 1.45 2.18 8.80
C ILE A 198 1.61 0.74 9.28
N ASN A 199 2.51 -0.03 8.67
CA ASN A 199 2.82 -1.39 9.11
C ASN A 199 3.36 -1.41 10.56
N LEU A 200 4.11 -0.40 10.99
CA LEU A 200 4.56 -0.30 12.38
C LEU A 200 3.38 -0.14 13.35
N LEU A 201 2.41 0.72 13.02
CA LEU A 201 1.19 0.88 13.81
C LEU A 201 0.44 -0.46 13.91
N GLN A 202 0.31 -1.13 12.77
CA GLN A 202 -0.50 -2.33 12.64
C GLN A 202 0.11 -3.56 13.33
N HIS A 203 1.44 -3.66 13.46
CA HIS A 203 2.08 -4.89 13.97
C HIS A 203 2.94 -4.73 15.23
N GLN A 204 3.41 -3.53 15.57
CA GLN A 204 4.37 -3.40 16.68
C GLN A 204 3.74 -3.75 18.04
N GLY A 205 4.32 -4.70 18.77
CA GLY A 205 3.78 -5.15 20.06
C GLY A 205 2.53 -6.01 19.94
N CYS A 206 2.25 -6.55 18.76
CA CYS A 206 1.28 -7.62 18.53
C CYS A 206 2.00 -8.98 18.65
N ASP A 207 1.23 -10.05 18.85
CA ASP A 207 1.77 -11.41 18.97
C ASP A 207 1.73 -12.13 17.59
N PRO A 208 2.87 -12.23 16.88
CA PRO A 208 2.91 -12.82 15.54
C PRO A 208 2.68 -14.34 15.53
N ALA A 209 2.74 -15.01 16.69
CA ALA A 209 2.54 -16.46 16.77
C ALA A 209 1.07 -16.87 16.73
N THR A 210 0.15 -15.91 16.88
CA THR A 210 -1.29 -16.20 16.90
C THR A 210 -1.98 -15.81 15.59
N PRO A 211 -3.01 -16.56 15.15
CA PRO A 211 -3.76 -16.21 13.94
C PRO A 211 -4.54 -14.90 14.03
N TRP A 212 -4.88 -14.43 15.23
CA TRP A 212 -5.84 -13.33 15.42
C TRP A 212 -5.24 -12.08 16.09
N ASN A 213 -4.12 -12.21 16.80
CA ASN A 213 -3.52 -11.12 17.58
C ASN A 213 -2.16 -10.67 17.01
N HIS A 214 -1.84 -11.07 15.77
CA HIS A 214 -0.62 -10.65 15.07
C HIS A 214 -0.69 -9.21 14.52
N SER A 215 -1.84 -8.55 14.59
CA SER A 215 -2.03 -7.18 14.14
C SER A 215 -3.18 -6.44 14.84
N ARG A 216 -3.16 -5.11 14.74
CA ARG A 216 -4.23 -4.18 15.14
C ARG A 216 -5.13 -3.82 13.97
N ASN A 217 -6.36 -3.47 14.31
CA ASN A 217 -7.36 -2.97 13.37
C ASN A 217 -7.71 -1.51 13.69
N VAL A 218 -7.95 -0.73 12.64
CA VAL A 218 -8.52 0.62 12.74
C VAL A 218 -9.83 0.65 11.97
N THR A 219 -10.97 0.49 12.62
CA THR A 219 -12.28 0.17 12.00
C THR A 219 -13.19 1.37 11.77
N GLY A 220 -12.71 2.60 12.03
CA GLY A 220 -13.49 3.82 11.81
C GLY A 220 -13.97 3.99 10.37
N HIS A 221 -15.20 4.48 10.19
CA HIS A 221 -15.82 4.59 8.87
C HIS A 221 -15.10 5.54 7.91
N VAL A 222 -14.68 6.72 8.39
CA VAL A 222 -14.02 7.74 7.54
C VAL A 222 -12.68 7.22 7.03
N VAL A 223 -11.86 6.66 7.93
CA VAL A 223 -10.55 6.12 7.54
C VAL A 223 -10.69 4.93 6.61
N ASN A 224 -11.68 4.05 6.81
CA ASN A 224 -11.87 2.90 5.91
C ASN A 224 -12.58 3.25 4.61
N TRP A 225 -13.33 4.37 4.56
CA TRP A 225 -13.79 4.91 3.29
C TRP A 225 -12.59 5.35 2.42
N LEU A 226 -11.65 6.07 3.05
CA LEU A 226 -10.43 6.60 2.40
C LEU A 226 -9.43 5.49 2.07
N LEU A 227 -9.13 4.61 3.03
CA LEU A 227 -8.13 3.55 2.92
C LEU A 227 -8.72 2.22 2.44
N LEU A 228 -9.88 2.26 1.77
CA LEU A 228 -10.46 1.08 1.11
C LEU A 228 -10.53 -0.13 2.05
N ASN A 229 -11.07 0.06 3.26
CA ASN A 229 -11.20 -0.97 4.30
C ASN A 229 -9.87 -1.66 4.73
N ASN A 230 -8.69 -1.12 4.41
CA ASN A 230 -7.42 -1.71 4.85
C ASN A 230 -7.15 -1.52 6.36
N GLY A 231 -8.02 -0.79 7.07
CA GLY A 231 -8.00 -0.75 8.53
C GLY A 231 -8.42 -2.08 9.18
N PHE A 232 -9.14 -2.96 8.47
CA PHE A 232 -9.46 -4.33 8.90
C PHE A 232 -8.27 -5.28 8.62
N HIS A 233 -7.12 -4.94 9.21
CA HIS A 233 -5.81 -5.50 8.87
C HIS A 233 -5.64 -6.97 9.27
N THR A 234 -6.21 -7.41 10.39
CA THR A 234 -6.17 -8.84 10.77
C THR A 234 -6.90 -9.69 9.73
N ALA A 235 -8.12 -9.31 9.34
CA ALA A 235 -8.86 -9.98 8.28
C ALA A 235 -8.09 -9.99 6.94
N HIS A 236 -7.45 -8.86 6.62
CA HIS A 236 -6.60 -8.75 5.44
C HIS A 236 -5.39 -9.69 5.49
N HIS A 237 -4.73 -9.85 6.63
CA HIS A 237 -3.58 -10.74 6.76
C HIS A 237 -3.94 -12.21 6.70
N VAL A 238 -5.06 -12.60 7.32
CA VAL A 238 -5.53 -14.00 7.33
C VAL A 238 -6.07 -14.40 5.95
N TRP A 239 -6.78 -13.49 5.26
CA TRP A 239 -7.32 -13.73 3.92
C TRP A 239 -6.89 -12.65 2.91
N PRO A 240 -5.60 -12.61 2.51
CA PRO A 240 -5.07 -11.54 1.69
C PRO A 240 -5.77 -11.41 0.33
N SER A 241 -6.22 -12.52 -0.27
CA SER A 241 -6.90 -12.50 -1.57
C SER A 241 -8.37 -12.07 -1.53
N VAL A 242 -8.97 -11.90 -0.33
CA VAL A 242 -10.33 -11.37 -0.20
C VAL A 242 -10.35 -9.92 -0.67
N HIS A 243 -11.36 -9.57 -1.47
CA HIS A 243 -11.50 -8.20 -1.95
C HIS A 243 -11.76 -7.25 -0.78
N TRP A 244 -11.11 -6.09 -0.81
CA TRP A 244 -11.13 -5.12 0.29
C TRP A 244 -12.55 -4.70 0.72
N SER A 245 -13.51 -4.68 -0.19
CA SER A 245 -14.90 -4.33 0.13
C SER A 245 -15.61 -5.36 1.03
N LEU A 246 -15.09 -6.59 1.11
CA LEU A 246 -15.65 -7.68 1.90
C LEU A 246 -14.97 -7.82 3.28
N LEU A 247 -13.82 -7.18 3.48
CA LEU A 247 -13.07 -7.24 4.74
C LEU A 247 -13.88 -6.83 5.98
N PRO A 248 -14.79 -5.84 5.96
CA PRO A 248 -15.58 -5.52 7.15
C PRO A 248 -16.45 -6.68 7.62
N GLU A 249 -17.03 -7.43 6.68
CA GLU A 249 -17.87 -8.58 7.01
C GLU A 249 -17.02 -9.75 7.51
N VAL A 250 -15.92 -10.06 6.82
CA VAL A 250 -14.97 -11.11 7.24
C VAL A 250 -14.40 -10.80 8.62
N HIS A 251 -14.05 -9.55 8.90
CA HIS A 251 -13.58 -9.12 10.22
C HIS A 251 -14.63 -9.39 11.29
N ARG A 252 -15.87 -8.96 11.07
CA ARG A 252 -16.98 -9.12 12.01
C ARG A 252 -17.27 -10.60 12.32
N THR A 253 -17.31 -11.45 11.30
CA THR A 253 -17.73 -12.85 11.47
C THR A 253 -16.60 -13.79 11.87
N SER A 254 -15.36 -13.47 11.51
CA SER A 254 -14.26 -14.43 11.56
C SER A 254 -13.04 -13.95 12.35
N VAL A 255 -12.91 -12.64 12.63
CA VAL A 255 -11.82 -12.10 13.45
C VAL A 255 -12.31 -11.72 14.85
N VAL A 256 -13.36 -10.90 14.95
CA VAL A 256 -13.89 -10.37 16.22
C VAL A 256 -14.16 -11.47 17.28
N PRO A 257 -14.69 -12.66 16.94
CA PRO A 257 -14.93 -13.70 17.94
C PRO A 257 -13.66 -14.24 18.65
N TYR A 258 -12.48 -14.06 18.06
CA TYR A 258 -11.22 -14.66 18.53
C TYR A 258 -10.12 -13.64 18.85
N MET A 259 -10.22 -12.41 18.34
CA MET A 259 -9.22 -11.38 18.57
C MET A 259 -9.35 -10.77 19.96
N ARG A 260 -8.23 -10.29 20.49
CA ARG A 260 -8.18 -9.47 21.71
C ARG A 260 -8.81 -8.09 21.46
N PRO A 261 -9.79 -7.65 22.27
CA PRO A 261 -10.49 -6.38 22.06
C PRO A 261 -9.56 -5.15 22.05
N GLU A 262 -8.42 -5.19 22.74
CA GLU A 262 -7.49 -4.06 22.84
C GLU A 262 -6.76 -3.75 21.52
N LEU A 263 -6.82 -4.68 20.56
CA LEU A 263 -6.22 -4.52 19.23
C LEU A 263 -7.18 -3.86 18.23
N GLU A 264 -8.41 -3.52 18.64
CA GLU A 264 -9.39 -2.84 17.80
C GLU A 264 -9.51 -1.35 18.17
N HIS A 265 -9.25 -0.48 17.20
CA HIS A 265 -9.32 0.97 17.36
C HIS A 265 -10.31 1.60 16.40
N ARG A 266 -11.05 2.62 16.84
CA ARG A 266 -11.97 3.37 15.95
C ARG A 266 -11.30 4.54 15.22
N SER A 267 -10.21 5.07 15.75
CA SER A 267 -9.54 6.27 15.22
C SER A 267 -8.06 6.00 14.98
N LEU A 268 -7.61 6.25 13.75
CA LEU A 268 -6.21 6.13 13.36
C LEU A 268 -5.33 7.08 14.18
N ILE A 269 -5.77 8.33 14.35
CA ILE A 269 -5.03 9.35 15.09
C ILE A 269 -4.93 8.96 16.56
N ALA A 270 -6.02 8.50 17.16
CA ALA A 270 -6.01 8.07 18.56
C ALA A 270 -5.12 6.83 18.77
N ALA A 271 -5.14 5.87 17.83
CA ALA A 271 -4.27 4.69 17.86
C ALA A 271 -2.79 5.09 17.77
N CYS A 272 -2.43 5.96 16.81
CA CYS A 272 -1.08 6.50 16.67
C CYS A 272 -0.63 7.24 17.93
N TRP A 273 -1.47 8.12 18.48
CA TRP A 273 -1.14 8.88 19.68
C TRP A 273 -0.93 7.96 20.88
N HIS A 274 -1.84 7.01 21.09
CA HIS A 274 -1.72 6.05 22.17
C HIS A 274 -0.43 5.23 22.04
N GLN A 275 -0.16 4.66 20.87
CA GLN A 275 0.98 3.76 20.67
C GLN A 275 2.34 4.48 20.65
N PHE A 276 2.44 5.62 19.97
CA PHE A 276 3.73 6.26 19.72
C PHE A 276 4.07 7.37 20.71
N VAL A 277 3.08 7.93 21.41
CA VAL A 277 3.31 9.03 22.36
C VAL A 277 3.05 8.61 23.81
N LYS A 278 1.93 7.94 24.09
CA LYS A 278 1.57 7.57 25.48
C LYS A 278 2.15 6.24 25.96
N ALA A 279 2.17 5.23 25.10
CA ALA A 279 2.52 3.87 25.53
C ALA A 279 4.01 3.80 25.92
N PRO A 280 4.33 3.32 27.14
CA PRO A 280 5.70 2.96 27.47
C PRO A 280 6.17 1.81 26.56
N ARG A 281 7.50 1.66 26.44
CA ARG A 281 8.22 0.70 25.56
C ARG A 281 7.40 -0.58 25.29
N ALA A 282 7.13 -0.88 24.02
CA ALA A 282 6.69 -2.22 23.66
C ALA A 282 7.82 -3.19 24.03
N ALA A 283 7.57 -4.12 24.96
CA ALA A 283 8.53 -5.16 25.27
C ALA A 283 8.93 -5.87 23.96
N PRO A 284 10.22 -6.15 23.73
CA PRO A 284 10.60 -6.94 22.58
C PRO A 284 9.88 -8.29 22.71
N VAL A 285 9.00 -8.59 21.75
CA VAL A 285 8.55 -9.96 21.55
C VAL A 285 9.77 -10.66 20.99
N GLU A 286 10.50 -11.36 21.86
CA GLU A 286 11.61 -12.21 21.43
C GLU A 286 11.04 -13.20 20.41
N ALA A 287 11.52 -13.09 19.18
CA ALA A 287 11.27 -14.13 18.18
C ALA A 287 11.94 -15.39 18.70
N ARG A 288 11.14 -16.34 19.20
CA ARG A 288 11.58 -17.73 19.36
C ARG A 288 11.73 -18.38 17.99
#